data_AF-A0A0C2WAU9-F1
#
_entry.id   AF-A0A0C2WAU9-F1
#
_cell.length_a   1.000
_cell.length_b   1.000
_cell.length_c   1.000
_cell.angle_alpha   90.00
_cell.angle_beta   90.00
_cell.angle_gamma   90.00
#
_symmetry.space_group_name_H-M   'P 1'
#
loop_
_entity.id
_entity.type
_entity.pdbx_description
1 polymer ?
#
loop_
_entity_poly.entity_id
_entity_poly.type
_entity_poly.pdbx_seq_one_letter_code
_entity_poly.pdbx_strand_id
1 'polypeptide(L)'
;MEYIAQLEADYRGMTKKGMPKMSRRRGVMSDQLKEEIARELGIYDTIQQEGWGGIKSRDAGNMVKQAIQMAERQLREQSDQR
;
A
#
# COMPACT_ATOMS: atom_id res chain seq x y z
N MET A 1 -23.26 -9.70 -11.39
CA MET A 1 -23.57 -8.84 -12.56
C MET A 1 -24.70 -7.86 -12.24
N GLU A 2 -25.77 -8.28 -11.57
CA GLU A 2 -26.89 -7.41 -11.16
C GLU A 2 -26.48 -6.23 -10.24
N TYR A 3 -25.58 -6.45 -9.28
CA TYR A 3 -25.11 -5.40 -8.36
C TYR A 3 -24.43 -4.23 -9.08
N ILE A 4 -23.69 -4.49 -10.17
CA ILE A 4 -22.99 -3.45 -10.94
C ILE A 4 -23.99 -2.66 -11.79
N ALA A 5 -24.94 -3.35 -12.43
CA ALA A 5 -25.98 -2.71 -13.24
C ALA A 5 -26.88 -1.78 -12.40
N GLN A 6 -27.21 -2.19 -11.18
CA GLN A 6 -28.00 -1.37 -10.25
C GLN A 6 -27.24 -0.09 -9.83
N LEU A 7 -25.96 -0.22 -9.48
CA LEU A 7 -25.12 0.92 -9.16
C LEU A 7 -25.00 1.89 -10.34
N GLU A 8 -24.76 1.41 -11.55
CA GLU A 8 -24.65 2.26 -12.74
C GLU A 8 -25.95 3.03 -13.07
N ALA A 9 -27.11 2.41 -12.85
CA ALA A 9 -28.40 3.06 -12.99
C ALA A 9 -28.59 4.19 -11.96
N ASP A 10 -28.23 3.94 -10.70
CA ASP A 10 -28.34 4.92 -9.62
C ASP A 10 -27.34 6.08 -9.75
N TYR A 11 -26.21 5.88 -10.44
CA TYR A 11 -25.21 6.92 -10.70
C TYR A 11 -25.45 7.74 -11.97
N ARG A 12 -26.46 7.42 -12.77
CA ARG A 12 -26.78 8.12 -14.03
C ARG A 12 -27.41 9.49 -13.71
N GLY A 13 -26.56 10.52 -13.61
CA GLY A 13 -26.99 11.91 -13.34
C GLY A 13 -26.33 12.54 -12.11
N MET A 14 -25.54 11.79 -11.33
CA MET A 14 -24.75 12.35 -10.24
C MET A 14 -23.51 13.09 -10.78
N THR A 15 -23.33 14.35 -10.35
CA THR A 15 -22.07 15.08 -10.62
C THR A 15 -20.93 14.47 -9.80
N LYS A 16 -19.67 14.64 -10.25
CA LYS A 16 -18.47 14.04 -9.64
C LYS A 16 -18.31 14.28 -8.12
N LYS A 17 -19.02 15.27 -7.56
CA LYS A 17 -19.02 15.61 -6.13
C LYS A 17 -19.81 14.62 -5.26
N GLY A 18 -20.73 13.83 -5.84
CA GLY A 18 -21.59 12.86 -5.14
C GLY A 18 -21.23 11.39 -5.35
N MET A 19 -20.23 11.06 -6.18
CA MET A 19 -19.79 9.68 -6.37
C MET A 19 -19.01 9.17 -5.15
N PRO A 20 -19.33 7.99 -4.60
CA PRO A 20 -18.49 7.37 -3.60
C PRO A 20 -17.10 7.16 -4.21
N LYS A 21 -16.06 7.62 -3.51
CA LYS A 21 -14.68 7.40 -3.96
C LYS A 21 -14.47 5.90 -4.05
N MET A 22 -14.39 5.36 -5.28
CA MET A 22 -13.88 4.02 -5.51
C MET A 22 -12.59 3.90 -4.71
N SER A 23 -12.48 2.83 -3.92
CA SER A 23 -11.32 2.55 -3.10
C SER A 23 -10.08 2.71 -3.96
N ARG A 24 -9.29 3.77 -3.71
CA ARG A 24 -7.96 3.93 -4.32
C ARG A 24 -7.27 2.57 -4.14
N ARG A 25 -6.73 2.00 -5.23
CA ARG A 25 -6.00 0.73 -5.19
C ARG A 25 -5.09 0.77 -3.98
N ARG A 26 -5.41 -0.03 -2.94
CA ARG A 26 -4.61 -0.07 -1.73
C ARG A 26 -3.21 -0.48 -2.17
N GLY A 27 -2.21 0.28 -1.76
CA GLY A 27 -0.82 -0.09 -2.03
C GLY A 27 -0.57 -1.50 -1.51
N VAL A 28 0.35 -2.23 -2.15
CA VAL A 28 0.73 -3.58 -1.72
C VAL A 28 1.26 -3.56 -0.28
N MET A 29 1.87 -2.44 0.14
CA MET A 29 2.33 -2.21 1.50
C MET A 29 1.41 -1.20 2.21
N SER A 30 1.08 -1.49 3.47
CA SER A 30 0.48 -0.51 4.38
C SER A 30 1.46 0.63 4.67
N ASP A 31 0.95 1.81 5.04
CA ASP A 31 1.82 2.95 5.34
C ASP A 31 2.67 2.70 6.59
N GLN A 32 2.12 2.01 7.60
CA GLN A 32 2.86 1.56 8.77
C GLN A 32 4.07 0.68 8.38
N LEU A 33 3.88 -0.32 7.52
CA LEU A 33 4.95 -1.21 7.08
C LEU A 33 6.06 -0.43 6.35
N LYS A 34 5.68 0.55 5.52
CA LYS A 34 6.65 1.41 4.83
C LYS A 34 7.48 2.21 5.85
N GLU A 35 6.85 2.80 6.86
CA GLU A 35 7.54 3.57 7.89
C GLU A 35 8.49 2.72 8.73
N GLU A 36 8.07 1.52 9.14
CA GLU A 36 8.89 0.59 9.90
C GLU A 36 10.17 0.21 9.13
N ILE A 37 10.02 -0.21 7.87
CA ILE A 37 11.17 -0.56 7.02
C ILE A 37 12.04 0.67 6.74
N ALA A 38 11.43 1.84 6.54
CA ALA A 38 12.18 3.07 6.33
C ALA A 38 13.06 3.43 7.54
N ARG A 39 12.57 3.20 8.77
CA ARG A 39 13.36 3.37 10.00
C ARG A 39 14.48 2.34 10.09
N GLU A 40 14.20 1.07 9.82
CA GLU A 40 15.20 -0.01 9.86
C GLU A 40 16.33 0.20 8.84
N LEU A 41 16.01 0.71 7.66
CA LEU A 41 16.98 1.04 6.61
C LEU A 41 17.67 2.40 6.80
N GLY A 42 17.26 3.20 7.79
CA GLY A 42 17.84 4.52 8.05
C GLY A 42 17.53 5.58 6.98
N ILE A 43 16.45 5.40 6.22
CA ILE A 43 16.03 6.32 5.13
C ILE A 43 14.81 7.19 5.52
N TYR A 44 14.30 7.01 6.74
CA TYR A 44 13.10 7.69 7.22
C TYR A 44 13.24 9.21 7.18
N ASP A 45 14.39 9.75 7.56
CA ASP A 45 14.62 11.19 7.59
C ASP A 45 14.54 11.82 6.20
N THR A 46 15.12 11.15 5.18
CA THR A 46 15.00 11.57 3.78
C THR A 46 13.55 11.57 3.33
N ILE A 47 12.77 10.56 3.70
CA ILE A 47 11.35 10.49 3.36
C ILE A 47 10.54 11.60 4.03
N GLN A 48 10.86 11.97 5.27
CA GLN A 48 10.19 13.07 5.95
C GLN A 48 10.48 14.43 5.30
N GLN A 49 11.72 14.64 4.84
CA GLN A 49 12.14 15.91 4.26
C GLN A 49 11.76 16.06 2.78
N GLU A 50 11.98 15.01 1.98
CA GLU A 50 11.88 15.05 0.52
C GLU A 50 10.70 14.21 -0.02
N GLY A 51 10.03 13.46 0.85
CA GLY A 51 9.03 12.48 0.46
C GLY A 51 9.63 11.20 -0.12
N TRP A 52 8.75 10.26 -0.45
CA TRP A 52 9.14 8.95 -1.02
C TRP A 52 9.85 9.05 -2.37
N GLY A 53 9.73 10.18 -3.08
CA GLY A 53 10.45 10.43 -4.33
C GLY A 53 11.92 10.83 -4.16
N GLY A 54 12.34 11.21 -2.95
CA GLY A 54 13.72 11.65 -2.66
C GLY A 54 14.70 10.52 -2.38
N ILE A 55 14.23 9.29 -2.14
CA ILE A 55 15.12 8.15 -1.87
C ILE A 55 15.77 7.62 -3.16
N LYS A 56 16.96 7.04 -3.04
CA LYS A 56 17.64 6.46 -4.20
C LYS A 56 16.91 5.18 -4.64
N SER A 57 17.02 4.82 -5.91
CA SER A 57 16.43 3.57 -6.43
C SER A 57 16.94 2.32 -5.68
N ARG A 58 18.18 2.35 -5.18
CA ARG A 58 18.75 1.29 -4.33
C ARG A 58 18.00 1.14 -3.01
N ASP A 59 17.61 2.25 -2.39
CA ASP A 59 16.91 2.28 -1.11
C ASP A 59 15.48 1.75 -1.27
N ALA A 60 14.81 2.14 -2.35
CA ALA A 60 13.52 1.58 -2.72
C ALA A 60 13.59 0.06 -2.94
N GLY A 61 14.63 -0.42 -3.64
CA GLY A 61 14.86 -1.86 -3.84
C GLY A 61 15.11 -2.61 -2.52
N ASN A 62 15.92 -2.03 -1.63
CA ASN A 62 16.17 -2.60 -0.31
C ASN A 62 14.90 -2.69 0.53
N MET A 63 14.03 -1.68 0.45
CA MET A 63 12.75 -1.66 1.15
C MET A 63 11.80 -2.77 0.68
N VAL A 64 11.69 -2.97 -0.64
CA VAL A 64 10.90 -4.08 -1.19
C VAL A 64 11.49 -5.43 -0.76
N LYS A 65 12.81 -5.58 -0.79
CA LYS A 65 13.49 -6.80 -0.32
C LYS A 65 13.18 -7.09 1.15
N GLN A 66 13.25 -6.09 2.03
CA GLN A 66 12.90 -6.26 3.44
C GLN A 66 11.43 -6.64 3.63
N ALA A 67 10.51 -6.00 2.89
CA ALA A 67 9.09 -6.33 2.95
C ALA A 67 8.82 -7.80 2.56
N ILE A 68 9.47 -8.29 1.52
CA ILE A 68 9.35 -9.70 1.10
C ILE A 68 9.88 -10.63 2.19
N GLN A 69 11.06 -10.35 2.75
CA GLN A 69 11.64 -11.17 3.81
C GLN A 69 10.76 -11.22 5.07
N MET A 70 10.15 -10.09 5.45
CA MET A 70 9.18 -10.04 6.55
C MET A 70 7.94 -10.90 6.25
N ALA A 71 7.39 -10.80 5.04
CA ALA A 71 6.25 -11.62 4.63
C ALA A 71 6.59 -13.11 4.61
N GLU A 72 7.77 -13.50 4.10
CA GLU A 72 8.23 -14.89 4.10
C GLU A 72 8.35 -15.46 5.52
N ARG A 73 8.85 -14.67 6.48
CA ARG A 73 8.93 -15.10 7.90
C ARG A 73 7.54 -15.30 8.49
N GLN A 74 6.62 -14.34 8.28
CA GLN A 74 5.25 -14.44 8.79
C GLN A 74 4.51 -15.66 8.22
N LEU A 75 4.71 -15.97 6.94
CA LEU A 75 4.09 -17.14 6.32
C LEU A 75 4.63 -18.46 6.89
N ARG A 76 5.95 -18.54 7.16
CA ARG A 76 6.56 -19.71 7.81
C ARG A 76 6.04 -19.89 9.24
N GLU A 77 5.99 -18.81 10.02
CA GLU A 77 5.45 -18.84 11.38
C GLU A 77 3.97 -19.25 11.40
N GLN A 78 3.18 -18.83 10.41
CA GLN A 78 1.77 -19.21 10.28
C GLN A 78 1.60 -20.68 9.90
N SER A 79 2.50 -21.26 9.08
CA SER A 79 2.45 -22.68 8.74
C SER A 79 2.84 -23.57 9.91
N ASP A 80 3.77 -23.14 10.76
CA ASP A 80 4.25 -23.93 11.91
C ASP A 80 3.22 -24.00 13.05
N GLN A 81 2.21 -23.12 13.04
CA GLN A 81 1.13 -23.06 14.03
C GLN A 81 -0.11 -23.89 13.65
N ARG A 82 -0.09 -24.59 12.50
CA ARG A 82 -1.19 -25.43 12.00
C ARG A 82 -0.85 -26.90 12.13
#